data_AF-A0A8T0PKM0-F1
#
_entry.id   AF-A0A8T0PKM0-F1
#
_cell.length_a   1.000
_cell.length_b   1.000
_cell.length_c   1.000
_cell.angle_alpha   90.00
_cell.angle_beta   90.00
_cell.angle_gamma   90.00
#
_symmetry.space_group_name_H-M   'P 1'
#
loop_
_entity.id
_entity.type
_entity.pdbx_description
1 polymer ?
#
loop_
_entity_poly.entity_id
_entity_poly.type
_entity_poly.pdbx_seq_one_letter_code
_entity_poly.pdbx_strand_id
1 'polypeptide(L)'
;MDWSSSSAGGSWKTEMPDIPLIECPDCNCRMMKAMMARTKKNYGCFFFVCPSRKRDGTGCQFWLWDDEYKNYLMTRGHLPANYQPIFSNNLPTV
;
A
#
# COMPACT_ATOMS: atom_id res chain seq x y z
N MET A 1 -0.42 -23.61 -31.95
CA MET A 1 0.29 -23.59 -30.65
C MET A 1 0.66 -22.15 -30.39
N ASP A 2 -0.32 -21.41 -29.91
CA ASP A 2 -0.35 -19.97 -29.83
C ASP A 2 -0.69 -19.65 -28.39
N TRP A 3 0.36 -19.48 -27.59
CA TRP A 3 0.29 -18.97 -26.23
C TRP A 3 -0.09 -17.49 -26.31
N SER A 4 -1.39 -17.22 -26.32
CA SER A 4 -1.92 -15.88 -26.05
C SER A 4 -2.24 -15.79 -24.57
N SER A 5 -1.24 -15.48 -23.75
CA SER A 5 -1.48 -15.03 -22.38
C SER A 5 -1.93 -13.58 -22.42
N SER A 6 -3.23 -13.38 -22.66
CA SER A 6 -3.90 -12.11 -22.37
C SER A 6 -4.03 -12.00 -20.85
N SER A 7 -3.06 -11.35 -20.20
CA SER A 7 -3.25 -10.90 -18.82
C SER A 7 -4.29 -9.80 -18.86
N ALA A 8 -5.55 -10.16 -18.60
CA ALA A 8 -6.60 -9.19 -18.33
C ALA A 8 -6.07 -8.19 -17.30
N GLY A 9 -5.99 -6.92 -17.69
CA GLY A 9 -5.71 -5.81 -16.79
C GLY A 9 -6.87 -5.69 -15.80
N GLY A 10 -6.88 -6.57 -14.80
CA GLY A 10 -7.76 -6.47 -13.66
C GLY A 10 -7.59 -5.09 -13.06
N SER A 11 -8.71 -4.43 -12.80
CA SER A 11 -8.74 -3.11 -12.19
C SER A 11 -8.03 -3.19 -10.84
N TRP A 12 -6.75 -2.81 -10.78
CA TRP A 12 -5.94 -2.72 -9.54
C TRP A 12 -6.63 -1.89 -8.44
N LYS A 13 -7.65 -1.11 -8.83
CA LYS A 13 -8.52 -0.30 -7.98
C LYS A 13 -9.27 -1.15 -6.94
N THR A 14 -9.61 -2.41 -7.26
CA THR A 14 -10.45 -3.25 -6.38
C THR A 14 -9.66 -3.86 -5.22
N GLU A 15 -8.33 -3.95 -5.34
CA GLU A 15 -7.47 -4.54 -4.30
C GLU A 15 -6.66 -3.50 -3.53
N MET A 16 -6.54 -2.27 -4.05
CA MET A 16 -5.74 -1.25 -3.40
C MET A 16 -6.51 -0.70 -2.18
N PRO A 17 -5.92 -0.70 -0.97
CA PRO A 17 -6.57 -0.14 0.20
C PRO A 17 -6.95 1.32 -0.03
N ASP A 18 -8.19 1.69 0.32
CA ASP A 18 -8.64 3.08 0.29
C ASP A 18 -8.08 3.86 1.48
N ILE A 19 -6.75 4.02 1.48
CA ILE A 19 -5.97 4.63 2.55
C ILE A 19 -5.31 5.90 2.00
N PRO A 20 -5.38 7.04 2.70
CA PRO A 20 -4.75 8.29 2.29
C PRO A 20 -3.24 8.13 2.06
N LEU A 21 -2.77 8.57 0.89
CA LEU A 21 -1.36 8.79 0.63
C LEU A 21 -1.02 10.20 1.10
N ILE A 22 -0.19 10.32 2.13
CA ILE A 22 0.28 11.61 2.64
C ILE A 22 1.64 11.97 2.04
N GLU A 23 2.10 13.18 2.28
CA GLU A 23 3.49 13.53 2.03
C GLU A 23 4.44 12.70 2.91
N CYS A 24 5.59 12.31 2.37
CA CYS A 24 6.58 11.53 3.12
C CYS A 24 7.00 12.28 4.40
N PRO A 25 6.73 11.75 5.60
CA PRO A 25 6.95 12.47 6.86
C PRO A 25 8.43 12.68 7.19
N ASP A 26 9.32 11.85 6.65
CA ASP A 26 10.76 11.94 6.91
C ASP A 26 11.45 13.01 6.07
N CYS A 27 11.05 13.15 4.80
CA CYS A 27 11.78 14.00 3.85
C CYS A 27 10.97 15.15 3.26
N ASN A 28 9.63 15.15 3.37
CA ASN A 28 8.74 16.18 2.83
C ASN A 28 9.04 16.54 1.36
N CYS A 29 9.46 15.54 0.57
CA CYS A 29 9.84 15.76 -0.82
C CYS A 29 8.73 15.38 -1.80
N ARG A 30 7.96 14.32 -1.47
CA ARG A 30 7.00 13.67 -2.38
C ARG A 30 5.91 12.94 -1.59
N MET A 31 4.75 12.81 -2.22
CA MET A 31 3.67 11.93 -1.77
C MET A 31 4.12 10.47 -1.71
N MET A 32 3.69 9.77 -0.67
CA MET A 32 3.89 8.34 -0.47
C MET A 32 3.26 7.52 -1.61
N LYS A 33 3.78 6.32 -1.84
CA LYS A 33 3.21 5.35 -2.79
C LYS A 33 2.78 4.08 -2.09
N ALA A 34 1.60 3.57 -2.43
CA ALA A 34 1.20 2.20 -2.14
C ALA A 34 1.80 1.25 -3.18
N MET A 35 2.40 0.15 -2.72
CA MET A 35 3.05 -0.85 -3.55
C MET A 35 2.68 -2.25 -3.05
N MET A 36 2.45 -3.18 -3.97
CA MET A 36 2.25 -4.59 -3.63
C MET A 36 3.59 -5.33 -3.61
N ALA A 37 3.87 -6.05 -2.54
CA ALA A 37 5.03 -6.90 -2.45
C ALA A 37 4.92 -8.09 -3.40
N ARG A 38 6.02 -8.36 -4.11
CA ARG A 38 6.13 -9.44 -5.12
C ARG A 38 7.03 -10.59 -4.66
N THR A 39 7.58 -10.50 -3.46
CA THR A 39 8.40 -11.56 -2.87
C THR A 39 7.51 -12.73 -2.47
N LYS A 40 7.95 -13.97 -2.73
CA LYS A 40 7.17 -15.19 -2.44
C LYS A 40 6.54 -15.22 -1.04
N LYS A 41 7.27 -14.77 -0.02
CA LYS A 41 6.80 -14.78 1.39
C LYS A 41 5.66 -13.78 1.67
N ASN A 42 5.65 -12.64 0.99
CA ASN A 42 4.74 -11.52 1.26
C ASN A 42 3.94 -11.15 0.01
N TYR A 43 3.75 -12.09 -0.91
CA TYR A 43 3.11 -11.81 -2.19
C TYR A 43 1.66 -11.35 -1.94
N GLY A 44 1.25 -10.23 -2.54
CA GLY A 44 -0.08 -9.66 -2.35
C GLY A 44 -0.21 -8.71 -1.16
N CYS A 45 0.76 -8.67 -0.23
CA CYS A 45 0.75 -7.70 0.86
C CYS A 45 1.11 -6.30 0.35
N PHE A 46 0.43 -5.27 0.85
CA PHE A 46 0.74 -3.88 0.52
C PHE A 46 1.75 -3.27 1.49
N PHE A 47 2.57 -2.37 0.98
CA PHE A 47 3.46 -1.50 1.76
C PHE A 47 3.45 -0.10 1.18
N PHE A 48 3.71 0.88 2.04
CA PHE A 48 3.74 2.29 1.71
C PHE A 48 5.17 2.78 1.77
N VAL A 49 5.64 3.47 0.73
CA VAL A 49 7.06 3.83 0.61
C VAL A 49 7.27 5.24 0.06
N CYS A 50 8.31 5.92 0.54
CA CYS A 50 8.77 7.17 -0.05
C CYS A 50 9.29 6.90 -1.47
N PRO A 51 8.86 7.66 -2.50
CA PRO A 51 9.35 7.46 -3.87
C PRO A 51 10.84 7.72 -4.06
N SER A 52 11.49 8.44 -3.13
CA SER A 52 12.93 8.69 -3.19
C SER A 52 13.78 7.54 -2.64
N ARG A 53 13.16 6.51 -2.04
CA ARG A 53 13.86 5.35 -1.50
C ARG A 53 14.58 4.58 -2.59
N LYS A 54 15.86 4.28 -2.36
CA LYS A 54 16.67 3.41 -3.21
C LYS A 54 17.14 2.18 -2.43
N ARG A 55 17.32 1.06 -3.15
CA ARG A 55 17.71 -0.23 -2.55
C ARG A 55 19.16 -0.26 -2.06
N ASP A 56 19.99 0.64 -2.58
CA ASP A 56 21.40 0.80 -2.19
C ASP A 56 21.58 1.54 -0.85
N GLY A 57 20.48 1.85 -0.15
CA GLY A 57 20.48 2.60 1.10
C GLY A 57 20.58 4.12 0.93
N THR A 58 20.67 4.62 -0.30
CA THR A 58 20.59 6.06 -0.58
C THR A 58 19.14 6.55 -0.67
N GLY A 59 18.93 7.85 -0.50
CA GLY A 59 17.60 8.46 -0.46
C GLY A 59 16.85 8.22 0.85
N CYS A 60 15.58 8.65 0.92
CA CYS A 60 14.76 8.50 2.12
C CYS A 60 14.43 7.02 2.35
N GLN A 61 14.55 6.55 3.59
CA GLN A 61 14.32 5.15 3.93
C GLN A 61 12.92 4.87 4.45
N PHE A 62 12.05 5.87 4.53
CA PHE A 62 10.69 5.70 5.03
C PHE A 62 9.91 4.68 4.19
N TRP A 63 9.50 3.61 4.86
CA TRP A 63 8.54 2.66 4.38
C TRP A 63 7.87 1.96 5.56
N LEU A 64 6.62 1.55 5.38
CA LEU A 64 5.83 0.83 6.38
C LEU A 64 4.98 -0.23 5.69
N TRP A 65 4.71 -1.35 6.36
CA TRP A 65 3.67 -2.28 5.93
C TRP A 65 2.28 -1.65 6.07
N ASP A 66 1.29 -2.24 5.41
CA ASP A 66 -0.10 -1.76 5.40
C ASP A 66 -0.65 -1.44 6.81
N ASP A 67 -0.57 -2.39 7.75
CA ASP A 67 -1.10 -2.19 9.10
C ASP A 67 -0.31 -1.14 9.91
N GLU A 68 1.00 -1.09 9.72
CA GLU A 68 1.86 -0.08 10.36
C GLU A 68 1.52 1.33 9.83
N TYR A 69 1.27 1.45 8.52
CA TYR A 69 0.90 2.72 7.90
C TYR A 69 -0.50 3.18 8.33
N LYS A 70 -1.49 2.27 8.41
CA LYS A 70 -2.80 2.58 9.00
C LYS A 70 -2.67 3.13 10.41
N ASN A 71 -1.94 2.41 11.27
CA ASN A 71 -1.71 2.84 12.65
C ASN A 71 -1.00 4.19 12.73
N TYR A 72 -0.01 4.42 11.86
CA TYR A 72 0.66 5.71 11.73
C TYR A 72 -0.32 6.83 11.39
N LEU A 73 -1.18 6.63 10.39
CA LEU A 73 -2.17 7.63 9.98
C LEU A 73 -3.22 7.89 11.06
N MET A 74 -3.68 6.85 11.76
CA MET A 74 -4.60 6.99 12.89
C MET A 74 -3.98 7.83 14.02
N THR A 75 -2.75 7.51 14.40
CA THR A 75 -2.02 8.21 15.46
C THR A 75 -1.77 9.68 15.14
N ARG A 76 -1.62 10.02 13.85
CA ARG A 76 -1.38 11.38 13.36
C ARG A 76 -2.66 12.13 12.97
N GLY A 77 -3.84 11.51 13.10
CA GLY A 77 -5.12 12.13 12.76
C GLY A 77 -5.38 12.25 11.26
N HIS A 78 -4.66 11.51 10.42
CA HIS A 78 -4.90 11.44 8.97
C HIS A 78 -5.96 10.39 8.60
N LEU A 79 -6.31 9.50 9.52
CA LEU A 79 -7.30 8.45 9.37
C LEU A 79 -8.10 8.36 10.68
N PRO A 80 -9.43 8.24 10.67
CA PRO A 80 -10.20 8.12 11.90
C PRO A 80 -9.89 6.79 12.62
N ALA A 81 -9.94 6.80 13.95
CA ALA A 81 -9.61 5.64 14.78
C ALA A 81 -10.53 4.42 14.55
N ASN A 82 -11.73 4.64 14.01
CA ASN A 82 -12.71 3.61 13.69
C ASN A 82 -12.70 3.23 12.19
N TYR A 83 -11.65 3.55 11.44
CA TYR A 83 -11.56 3.18 10.03
C TYR A 83 -11.72 1.66 9.86
N GLN A 84 -12.72 1.28 9.08
CA GLN A 84 -12.92 -0.07 8.57
C GLN A 84 -12.66 -0.03 7.06
N PRO A 85 -11.84 -0.93 6.49
CA PRO A 85 -11.68 -1.03 5.05
C PRO A 85 -13.05 -1.22 4.38
N ILE A 86 -13.32 -0.51 3.29
CA ILE A 86 -14.62 -0.57 2.58
C ILE A 86 -14.96 -2.02 2.14
N PHE A 87 -13.94 -2.86 1.93
CA PHE A 87 -14.09 -4.28 1.58
C PHE A 87 -14.38 -5.21 2.76
N SER A 88 -14.14 -4.79 4.02
CA SER A 88 -14.34 -5.63 5.20
C SER A 88 -15.82 -5.92 5.52
N ASN A 89 -16.75 -5.14 4.96
CA ASN A 89 -18.19 -5.32 5.19
C ASN A 89 -18.84 -6.31 4.20
N ASN A 90 -18.09 -6.92 3.28
CA ASN A 90 -18.62 -7.83 2.26
C ASN A 90 -17.98 -9.23 2.27
N LEU A 91 -17.24 -9.61 3.33
CA LEU A 91 -16.80 -10.99 3.45
C LEU A 91 -17.98 -11.81 4.01
N PRO A 92 -18.58 -12.75 3.25
CA PRO A 92 -19.56 -13.65 3.83
C PRO A 92 -18.88 -14.47 4.91
N THR A 93 -19.42 -14.41 6.13
CA THR A 93 -19.13 -15.38 7.18
C THR A 93 -19.47 -16.77 6.63
N VAL A 94 -18.43 -17.55 6.31
CA VAL A 94 -18.53 -19.01 6.08
C VAL A 94 -18.23 -19.72 7.38
#